data_AF-G7LDH3-F1
#
_entry.id   AF-G7LDH3-F1
#
_cell.length_a   1.000
_cell.length_b   1.000
_cell.length_c   1.000
_cell.angle_alpha   90.00
_cell.angle_beta   90.00
_cell.angle_gamma   90.00
#
_symmetry.space_group_name_H-M   'P 1'
#
loop_
_entity.id
_entity.type
_entity.pdbx_description
1 polymer ?
#
loop_
_entity_poly.entity_id
_entity_poly.type
_entity_poly.pdbx_seq_one_letter_code
_entity_poly.pdbx_strand_id
1 'polypeptide(L)' 'MERKSIVSICFFLVILLTSQKQVVHIEAYCEKQSRNFIGQCLGLIGDKLCYIICVTKENSISGSCQHLRCICSHAC' A
#
# COMPACT_ATOMS: atom_id res chain seq x y z
N MET A 1 -7.48 26.24 42.18
CA MET A 1 -7.53 24.79 41.88
C MET A 1 -7.39 24.60 40.36
N GLU A 2 -6.25 24.98 39.77
CA GLU A 2 -6.19 25.23 38.31
C GLU A 2 -5.01 24.55 37.59
N ARG A 3 -4.03 24.02 38.32
CA ARG A 3 -2.82 23.42 37.72
C ARG A 3 -3.01 21.97 37.26
N LYS A 4 -3.96 21.23 37.84
CA LYS A 4 -4.24 19.83 37.47
C LYS A 4 -4.99 19.70 36.13
N SER A 5 -5.78 20.71 35.76
CA SER A 5 -6.60 20.65 34.54
C SER A 5 -5.77 20.85 33.27
N ILE A 6 -4.75 21.71 33.31
CA ILE A 6 -3.90 22.03 32.16
C ILE A 6 -3.09 20.80 31.72
N VAL A 7 -2.53 20.05 32.67
CA VAL A 7 -1.77 18.82 32.39
C VAL A 7 -2.64 17.77 31.71
N SER A 8 -3.90 17.65 32.12
CA SER A 8 -4.84 16.71 31.51
C SER A 8 -5.18 17.11 30.07
N ILE A 9 -5.47 18.38 29.82
CA ILE A 9 -5.79 18.90 28.48
C ILE A 9 -4.58 18.75 27.53
N CYS A 10 -3.36 19.04 27.99
CA CYS A 10 -2.15 18.83 27.21
C CYS A 10 -1.95 17.34 26.84
N PHE A 11 -2.23 16.42 27.75
CA PHE A 11 -2.15 14.99 27.47
C PHE A 11 -3.15 14.54 26.39
N PHE A 12 -4.40 15.02 26.46
CA PHE A 12 -5.41 14.72 25.45
C PHE A 12 -5.03 15.24 24.06
N LEU A 13 -4.41 16.41 23.98
CA LEU A 13 -3.94 16.96 22.70
C LEU A 13 -2.81 16.10 22.10
N VAL A 14 -1.83 15.67 22.91
CA VAL A 14 -0.73 14.81 22.41
C VAL A 14 -1.24 13.50 21.84
N ILE A 15 -2.24 12.87 22.47
CA ILE A 15 -2.86 11.62 21.98
C ILE A 15 -3.58 11.83 20.63
N LEU A 16 -4.31 12.94 20.49
CA LEU A 16 -4.99 13.28 19.24
C LEU A 16 -4.00 13.53 18.09
N LEU A 17 -2.85 14.15 18.37
CA LEU A 17 -1.81 14.43 17.39
C LEU A 17 -1.03 13.19 16.94
N THR A 18 -0.84 12.18 17.80
CA THR A 18 -0.17 10.92 17.41
C THR A 18 -1.04 10.02 16.53
N SER A 19 -2.35 10.26 16.49
CA SER A 19 -3.32 9.44 15.75
C SER A 19 -3.35 9.74 14.24
N GLN A 20 -2.77 10.85 13.80
CA GLN A 20 -2.70 11.23 12.37
C GLN A 20 -1.30 10.99 11.77
N LYS A 21 -0.88 9.73 11.68
CA LYS A 21 0.30 9.34 10.89
C LYS A 21 0.00 8.24 9.88
N GLN A 22 -1.12 8.38 9.18
CA GLN A 22 -1.28 7.68 7.92
C GLN A 22 -2.02 8.59 6.94
N VAL A 23 -1.31 9.64 6.50
CA VAL A 23 -1.61 10.23 5.20
C VAL A 23 -1.19 9.17 4.19
N VAL A 24 -2.08 8.19 3.95
CA VAL A 24 -1.96 7.35 2.77
C VAL A 24 -2.15 8.33 1.62
N HIS A 25 -1.06 8.68 0.97
CA HIS A 25 -1.10 9.16 -0.39
C HIS A 25 -1.79 8.06 -1.19
N ILE A 26 -3.12 8.13 -1.30
CA ILE A 26 -3.87 7.34 -2.27
C ILE A 26 -3.61 8.06 -3.58
N GLU A 27 -2.39 7.91 -4.09
CA GLU A 27 -2.21 7.96 -5.54
C GLU A 27 -3.19 6.91 -6.08
N ALA A 28 -4.09 7.32 -6.98
CA ALA A 28 -5.16 6.48 -7.46
C ALA A 28 -4.54 5.35 -8.29
N TYR A 29 -4.24 4.24 -7.64
CA TYR A 29 -3.69 3.08 -8.31
C TYR A 29 -4.85 2.16 -8.71
N CYS A 30 -4.94 1.87 -10.00
CA CYS A 30 -5.87 0.89 -10.53
C CYS A 30 -5.18 -0.47 -10.61
N GLU A 31 -5.71 -1.45 -9.88
CA GLU A 31 -5.24 -2.82 -9.90
C GLU A 31 -5.89 -3.61 -11.05
N LYS A 32 -5.09 -4.32 -11.85
CA LYS A 32 -5.55 -5.23 -12.90
C LYS A 32 -4.78 -6.53 -12.86
N GLN A 33 -5.46 -7.65 -13.10
CA GLN A 33 -4.78 -8.93 -13.26
C GLN A 33 -3.90 -8.91 -14.53
N SER A 34 -2.65 -9.37 -14.39
CA SER A 34 -1.70 -9.49 -15.50
C SER A 34 -2.24 -10.42 -16.59
N ARG A 35 -2.13 -9.99 -17.85
CA ARG A 35 -2.46 -10.81 -19.03
C ARG A 35 -1.27 -11.62 -19.54
N ASN A 36 -0.06 -11.25 -19.15
CA ASN A 36 1.18 -11.83 -19.65
C ASN A 36 1.86 -12.78 -18.65
N PHE A 37 1.43 -12.77 -17.38
CA PHE A 37 1.94 -13.69 -16.37
C PHE A 37 1.31 -15.08 -16.54
N ILE A 38 2.14 -16.11 -16.70
CA ILE A 38 1.72 -17.50 -16.90
C ILE A 38 2.08 -18.32 -15.67
N GLY A 39 1.11 -19.10 -15.17
CA GLY A 39 1.29 -20.00 -14.03
C GLY A 39 0.80 -19.41 -12.71
N GLN A 40 1.08 -20.12 -11.62
CA GLN A 40 0.69 -19.69 -10.27
C GLN A 40 1.72 -18.71 -9.70
N CYS A 41 1.22 -17.60 -9.18
CA CYS A 41 2.02 -16.58 -8.53
C CYS A 41 2.28 -17.00 -7.07
N LEU A 42 3.45 -17.55 -6.78
CA LEU A 42 3.79 -18.17 -5.50
C LEU A 42 5.18 -17.74 -5.01
N GLY A 43 5.22 -17.32 -3.74
CA GLY A 43 6.46 -16.96 -3.04
C GLY A 43 7.20 -15.76 -3.63
N LEU A 44 8.34 -15.44 -3.03
CA LEU A 44 9.16 -14.27 -3.39
C LEU A 44 9.61 -14.25 -4.86
N ILE A 45 9.83 -15.44 -5.45
CA ILE A 45 10.23 -15.57 -6.85
C ILE A 45 9.04 -15.21 -7.76
N GLY A 46 7.83 -15.67 -7.42
CA GLY A 46 6.61 -15.33 -8.13
C GLY A 46 6.34 -13.83 -8.11
N ASP A 47 6.46 -13.19 -6.94
CA ASP A 47 6.29 -11.74 -6.80
C ASP A 47 7.29 -10.96 -7.65
N LYS A 48 8.57 -11.36 -7.64
CA LYS A 48 9.60 -10.72 -8.47
C LYS A 48 9.31 -10.86 -9.96
N LEU A 49 8.89 -12.05 -10.42
CA LEU A 49 8.52 -12.27 -11.81
C LEU A 49 7.27 -11.48 -12.19
N CYS A 50 6.28 -11.42 -11.31
CA CYS A 50 5.07 -10.64 -11.50
C CYS A 50 5.39 -9.15 -11.68
N TYR A 51 6.19 -8.58 -10.77
CA TYR A 51 6.67 -7.21 -10.87
C TYR A 51 7.36 -6.95 -12.22
N ILE A 52 8.31 -7.80 -12.61
CA ILE A 52 9.05 -7.65 -13.87
C ILE A 52 8.08 -7.66 -15.06
N ILE A 53 7.13 -8.59 -15.12
CA ILE A 53 6.16 -8.67 -16.21
C ILE A 53 5.24 -7.44 -16.22
N CYS A 54 4.69 -7.04 -15.08
CA CYS A 54 3.81 -5.87 -14.98
C CYS A 54 4.51 -4.59 -15.47
N VAL A 55 5.75 -4.36 -15.07
CA VAL A 55 6.52 -3.16 -15.47
C VAL A 55 6.98 -3.24 -16.92
N THR A 56 7.54 -4.38 -17.36
CA THR A 56 8.18 -4.47 -18.69
C THR A 56 7.23 -4.83 -19.84
N LYS A 57 6.13 -5.53 -19.57
CA LYS A 57 5.19 -6.03 -20.60
C LYS A 57 3.83 -5.34 -20.57
N GLU A 58 3.42 -4.79 -19.42
CA GLU A 58 2.09 -4.19 -19.26
C GLU A 58 2.12 -2.69 -18.93
N ASN A 59 3.31 -2.09 -18.91
CA ASN A 59 3.51 -0.66 -18.62
C ASN A 59 2.83 -0.22 -17.31
N SER A 60 2.96 -1.07 -16.30
CA SER A 60 2.42 -0.87 -14.95
C SER A 60 3.51 -0.28 -14.05
N ILE A 61 3.10 0.34 -12.95
CA ILE A 61 4.01 0.96 -11.98
C ILE A 61 4.59 -0.09 -11.04
N SER A 62 3.79 -1.09 -10.69
CA SER A 62 4.21 -2.22 -9.87
C SER A 62 3.42 -3.48 -10.20
N GLY A 63 3.80 -4.59 -9.57
CA GLY A 63 3.03 -5.83 -9.59
C GLY A 63 3.34 -6.70 -8.37
N SER A 64 2.35 -7.44 -7.90
CA SER A 64 2.49 -8.39 -6.78
C SER A 64 1.59 -9.61 -6.94
N CYS A 65 1.95 -10.70 -6.28
CA CYS A 65 1.14 -11.90 -6.20
C CYS A 65 0.01 -11.72 -5.18
N GLN A 66 -1.24 -11.83 -5.62
CA GLN A 66 -2.41 -11.91 -4.76
C GLN A 66 -3.25 -13.13 -5.15
N HIS A 67 -3.60 -13.96 -4.17
CA HIS A 67 -4.47 -15.14 -4.38
C HIS A 67 -4.01 -16.04 -5.55
N LEU A 68 -2.70 -16.34 -5.62
CA LEU A 68 -2.07 -17.13 -6.69
C LEU A 68 -2.06 -16.47 -8.08
N ARG A 69 -2.47 -15.21 -8.18
CA ARG A 69 -2.52 -14.43 -9.43
C ARG A 69 -1.58 -13.25 -9.36
N CYS A 70 -1.03 -12.87 -10.50
CA CYS A 70 -0.25 -11.65 -10.62
C CYS A 70 -1.17 -10.45 -10.85
N ILE A 71 -1.11 -9.46 -9.96
CA ILE A 71 -1.87 -8.21 -10.02
C ILE A 71 -0.91 -7.05 -10.29
N CYS A 72 -1.16 -6.29 -11.34
CA CYS A 72 -0.41 -5.11 -11.74
C CYS A 72 -1.11 -3.83 -11.26
N SER A 73 -0.33 -2.87 -10.75
CA SER A 73 -0.84 -1.54 -10.36
C SER A 73 -0.50 -0.51 -11.44
N HIS A 74 -1.50 0.20 -11.94
CA HIS A 74 -1.34 1.27 -12.93
C HIS A 74 -1.69 2.62 -12.30
N ALA A 75 -1.08 3.71 -12.79
CA ALA A 75 -1.60 5.05 -12.53
C ALA A 75 -2.95 5.17 -13.25
N CYS A 76 -3.96 5.46 -12.45
CA CYS A 76 -5.19 6.11 -12.88
C CYS A 76 -5.39 7.35 -12.00
#